data_AF-A0A1B7W9K0-F1
#
_entry.id   AF-A0A1B7W9K0-F1
#
_cell.length_a   1.000
_cell.length_b   1.000
_cell.length_c   1.000
_cell.angle_alpha   90.00
_cell.angle_beta   90.00
_cell.angle_gamma   90.00
#
_symmetry.space_group_name_H-M   'P 1'
#
loop_
_entity.id
_entity.type
_entity.pdbx_description
1 polymer ?
#
loop_
_entity_poly.entity_id
_entity_poly.type
_entity_poly.pdbx_seq_one_letter_code
_entity_poly.pdbx_strand_id
1 'polypeptide(L)'
;MTSSITDSFVKAAIASISSESATTAEKIQMLIEIAQGFQKKPKTAQDLHNAIGLFDRAYQMCGDDYVLLKARAKVGMAGSLQMIPDGGSQFLQQARADYQEALPILQQLATAEEVAAVQMSLGLVLQSLVPYNLARITESIHAYHEALRV
;
A
#
# COMPACT_ATOMS: atom_id res chain seq x y z
N MET A 1 -5.84 -1.91 23.40
CA MET A 1 -7.06 -1.08 23.33
C MET A 1 -7.13 -0.20 22.08
N THR A 2 -6.28 -0.41 21.06
CA THR A 2 -6.23 0.38 19.81
C THR A 2 -7.14 -0.15 18.69
N SER A 3 -7.51 -1.43 18.76
CA SER A 3 -8.37 -2.08 17.75
C SER A 3 -9.78 -1.49 17.64
N SER A 4 -10.36 -0.95 18.72
CA SER A 4 -11.75 -0.48 18.70
C SER A 4 -11.95 0.89 18.03
N ILE A 5 -10.94 1.76 18.08
CA ILE A 5 -10.98 3.08 17.45
C ILE A 5 -10.59 2.99 15.96
N THR A 6 -9.64 2.12 15.63
CA THR A 6 -9.33 1.74 14.23
C THR A 6 -10.61 1.36 13.50
N ASP A 7 -11.36 0.48 14.13
CA ASP A 7 -12.62 -0.04 13.62
C ASP A 7 -13.68 1.05 13.43
N SER A 8 -13.78 2.04 14.33
CA SER A 8 -14.86 3.03 14.25
C SER A 8 -14.67 4.03 13.10
N PHE A 9 -13.44 4.52 12.89
CA PHE A 9 -13.16 5.43 11.77
C PHE A 9 -13.31 4.73 10.43
N VAL A 10 -12.68 3.56 10.27
CA VAL A 10 -12.74 2.78 9.02
C VAL A 10 -14.20 2.42 8.70
N LYS A 11 -14.99 2.00 9.69
CA LYS A 11 -16.44 1.75 9.51
C LYS A 11 -17.19 3.01 9.09
N ALA A 12 -16.89 4.17 9.67
CA ALA A 12 -17.55 5.42 9.32
C ALA A 12 -17.23 5.86 7.88
N ALA A 13 -15.96 5.77 7.46
CA ALA A 13 -15.55 6.06 6.08
C ALA A 13 -16.24 5.13 5.08
N ILE A 14 -16.27 3.82 5.36
CA ILE A 14 -16.95 2.84 4.52
C ILE A 14 -18.46 3.11 4.44
N ALA A 15 -19.09 3.46 5.56
CA ALA A 15 -20.52 3.79 5.59
C ALA A 15 -20.84 5.03 4.74
N SER A 16 -20.00 6.07 4.82
CA SER A 16 -20.15 7.29 4.02
C SER A 16 -20.10 6.96 2.53
N ILE A 17 -19.06 6.28 2.07
CA ILE A 17 -18.88 5.92 0.65
C ILE A 17 -19.99 4.97 0.16
N SER A 18 -20.48 4.09 1.03
CA SER A 18 -21.59 3.19 0.68
C SER A 18 -22.87 3.97 0.38
N SER A 19 -23.11 5.08 1.08
CA SER A 19 -24.28 5.95 0.89
C SER A 19 -24.22 6.86 -0.34
N GLU A 20 -23.03 7.03 -0.93
CA GLU A 20 -22.87 7.85 -2.13
C GLU A 20 -23.41 7.14 -3.37
N SER A 21 -24.06 7.90 -4.27
CA SER A 21 -24.49 7.44 -5.60
C SER A 21 -23.31 7.42 -6.59
N ALA A 22 -22.24 6.71 -6.22
CA ALA A 22 -21.04 6.51 -7.02
C ALA A 22 -20.96 5.08 -7.56
N THR A 23 -20.26 4.89 -8.67
CA THR A 23 -19.93 3.57 -9.21
C THR A 23 -18.98 2.80 -8.28
N THR A 24 -18.90 1.47 -8.42
CA THR A 24 -17.97 0.65 -7.63
C THR A 24 -16.52 1.12 -7.79
N ALA A 25 -16.09 1.44 -9.01
CA ALA A 25 -14.75 1.93 -9.29
C ALA A 25 -14.44 3.25 -8.56
N GLU A 26 -15.38 4.20 -8.57
CA GLU A 26 -15.24 5.47 -7.84
C GLU A 26 -15.16 5.24 -6.33
N LYS A 27 -15.99 4.34 -5.78
CA LYS A 27 -15.94 4.00 -4.35
C LYS A 27 -14.61 3.38 -3.94
N ILE A 28 -14.04 2.50 -4.77
CA ILE A 28 -12.70 1.93 -4.56
C ILE A 28 -11.64 3.05 -4.57
N GLN A 29 -11.72 3.94 -5.56
CA GLN A 29 -10.77 5.05 -5.70
C GLN A 29 -10.86 6.01 -4.50
N MET A 30 -12.06 6.34 -4.03
CA MET A 30 -12.26 7.16 -2.83
C MET A 30 -11.63 6.54 -1.59
N LEU A 31 -11.79 5.23 -1.38
CA LEU A 31 -11.13 4.52 -0.26
C LEU A 31 -9.60 4.63 -0.35
N ILE A 32 -9.04 4.44 -1.54
CA ILE A 32 -7.59 4.58 -1.80
C ILE A 32 -7.12 6.00 -1.48
N GLU A 33 -7.86 7.03 -1.91
CA GLU A 33 -7.50 8.44 -1.67
C GLU A 33 -7.56 8.83 -0.20
N ILE A 34 -8.58 8.38 0.53
CA ILE A 34 -8.68 8.62 1.97
C ILE A 34 -7.52 7.93 2.70
N ALA A 35 -7.19 6.69 2.33
CA ALA A 35 -6.06 5.95 2.88
C ALA A 35 -4.72 6.65 2.61
N GLN A 36 -4.51 7.14 1.38
CA GLN A 36 -3.33 7.94 1.03
C GLN A 36 -3.25 9.25 1.82
N GLY A 37 -4.39 9.84 2.18
CA GLY A 37 -4.46 10.99 3.07
C GLY A 37 -3.77 10.75 4.41
N PHE A 38 -3.94 9.57 5.00
CA PHE A 38 -3.24 9.17 6.23
C PHE A 38 -1.73 8.96 6.01
N GLN A 39 -1.34 8.39 4.86
CA GLN A 39 0.08 8.16 4.55
C GLN A 39 0.88 9.44 4.32
N LYS A 40 0.28 10.48 3.73
CA LYS A 40 1.01 11.73 3.42
C LYS A 40 1.54 12.44 4.66
N LYS A 41 0.80 12.41 5.77
CA LYS A 41 1.16 13.06 7.04
C LYS A 41 0.61 12.26 8.23
N PRO A 42 1.14 11.06 8.52
CA PRO A 42 0.69 10.29 9.66
C PRO A 42 1.05 11.06 10.94
N LYS A 43 0.08 11.27 11.81
CA LYS A 43 0.30 11.87 13.13
C LYS A 43 0.63 10.80 14.16
N THR A 44 0.14 9.58 13.94
CA THR A 44 0.29 8.43 14.83
C THR A 44 0.44 7.14 14.04
N ALA A 45 0.96 6.07 14.67
CA ALA A 45 0.94 4.73 14.07
C ALA A 45 -0.49 4.25 13.75
N GLN A 46 -1.48 4.75 14.50
CA GLN A 46 -2.89 4.44 14.28
C GLN A 46 -3.40 4.95 12.93
N ASP A 47 -2.86 6.07 12.43
CA ASP A 47 -3.20 6.58 11.09
C ASP A 47 -2.79 5.59 9.99
N LEU A 48 -1.64 4.95 10.15
CA LEU A 48 -1.15 3.94 9.22
C LEU A 48 -1.97 2.65 9.30
N HIS A 49 -2.39 2.23 10.49
CA HIS A 49 -3.33 1.12 10.64
C HIS A 49 -4.70 1.42 10.02
N ASN A 50 -5.20 2.65 10.15
CA ASN A 50 -6.42 3.09 9.46
C ASN A 50 -6.25 3.05 7.95
N ALA A 51 -5.11 3.50 7.43
CA ALA A 51 -4.78 3.42 6.01
C ALA A 51 -4.78 1.96 5.50
N ILE A 52 -4.17 1.03 6.24
CA ILE A 52 -4.17 -0.40 5.91
C ILE A 52 -5.60 -0.93 5.83
N GLY A 53 -6.45 -0.63 6.82
CA GLY A 53 -7.84 -1.09 6.81
C GLY A 53 -8.66 -0.57 5.63
N LEU A 54 -8.42 0.68 5.21
CA LEU A 54 -9.08 1.27 4.04
C LEU A 54 -8.56 0.67 2.73
N PHE A 55 -7.25 0.46 2.60
CA PHE A 55 -6.68 -0.20 1.42
C PHE A 55 -7.11 -1.66 1.32
N ASP A 56 -7.17 -2.42 2.42
CA ASP A 56 -7.68 -3.79 2.42
C ASP A 56 -9.14 -3.82 1.96
N ARG A 57 -9.96 -2.87 2.43
CA ARG A 57 -11.34 -2.77 1.94
C ARG A 57 -11.41 -2.46 0.45
N ALA A 58 -10.59 -1.53 -0.04
CA ALA A 58 -10.51 -1.22 -1.46
C ALA A 58 -10.07 -2.43 -2.28
N TYR A 59 -9.04 -3.16 -1.82
CA TYR A 59 -8.54 -4.38 -2.43
C TYR A 59 -9.63 -5.46 -2.54
N GLN A 60 -10.38 -5.70 -1.46
CA GLN A 60 -11.49 -6.66 -1.46
C GLN A 60 -12.61 -6.27 -2.44
N MET A 61 -12.93 -4.99 -2.54
CA MET A 61 -13.95 -4.49 -3.47
C MET A 61 -13.55 -4.61 -4.94
N CYS A 62 -12.26 -4.72 -5.25
CA CYS A 62 -11.78 -4.80 -6.63
C CYS A 62 -12.18 -6.10 -7.36
N GLY A 63 -12.33 -7.21 -6.63
CA GLY A 63 -12.55 -8.53 -7.24
C GLY A 63 -11.49 -8.84 -8.31
N ASP A 64 -11.93 -9.36 -9.45
CA ASP A 64 -11.09 -9.56 -10.64
C ASP A 64 -11.34 -8.50 -11.73
N ASP A 65 -12.34 -7.63 -11.53
CA ASP A 65 -12.78 -6.64 -12.52
C ASP A 65 -11.91 -5.37 -12.52
N TYR A 66 -11.28 -5.04 -11.37
CA TYR A 66 -10.55 -3.79 -11.17
C TYR A 66 -9.06 -4.01 -10.88
N VAL A 67 -8.39 -4.77 -11.74
CA VAL A 67 -7.01 -5.25 -11.54
C VAL A 67 -5.99 -4.13 -11.24
N LEU A 68 -6.06 -2.99 -11.93
CA LEU A 68 -5.18 -1.85 -11.65
C LEU A 68 -5.43 -1.22 -10.27
N LEU A 69 -6.70 -1.02 -9.89
CA LEU A 69 -7.05 -0.49 -8.57
C LEU A 69 -6.67 -1.47 -7.45
N LYS A 70 -6.78 -2.78 -7.71
CA LYS A 70 -6.33 -3.84 -6.80
C LYS A 70 -4.84 -3.75 -6.52
N ALA A 71 -4.03 -3.57 -7.58
CA ALA A 71 -2.58 -3.38 -7.45
C ALA A 71 -2.24 -2.08 -6.68
N ARG A 72 -2.93 -0.98 -6.96
CA ARG A 72 -2.75 0.29 -6.23
C ARG A 72 -3.10 0.21 -4.75
N ALA A 73 -4.19 -0.47 -4.41
CA ALA A 73 -4.54 -0.73 -3.02
C ALA A 73 -3.44 -1.55 -2.32
N LYS A 74 -2.86 -2.54 -3.00
CA LYS A 74 -1.77 -3.37 -2.47
C LYS A 74 -0.46 -2.60 -2.27
N VAL A 75 -0.10 -1.74 -3.21
CA VAL A 75 0.99 -0.76 -3.05
C VAL A 75 0.75 0.15 -1.84
N GLY A 76 -0.49 0.64 -1.69
CA GLY A 76 -0.90 1.42 -0.52
C GLY A 76 -0.69 0.67 0.79
N MET A 77 -1.14 -0.59 0.89
CA MET A 77 -0.90 -1.43 2.08
C MET A 77 0.59 -1.58 2.38
N ALA A 78 1.40 -1.91 1.36
CA ALA A 78 2.84 -2.07 1.49
C ALA A 78 3.53 -0.82 2.03
N GLY A 79 3.17 0.36 1.49
CA GLY A 79 3.69 1.64 1.95
C GLY A 79 3.32 1.92 3.41
N SER A 80 2.08 1.65 3.80
CA SER A 80 1.66 1.83 5.20
C SER A 80 2.40 0.88 6.16
N LEU A 81 2.57 -0.39 5.78
CA LEU A 81 3.32 -1.37 6.56
C LEU A 81 4.78 -0.95 6.77
N GLN A 82 5.42 -0.44 5.71
CA GLN A 82 6.78 0.08 5.76
C GLN A 82 6.94 1.28 6.71
N MET A 83 5.91 2.13 6.81
CA MET A 83 5.94 3.35 7.61
C MET A 83 5.65 3.13 9.11
N ILE A 84 5.10 1.97 9.52
CA ILE A 84 4.74 1.72 10.92
C ILE A 84 6.01 1.58 11.78
N PRO A 85 6.20 2.44 12.80
CA PRO A 85 7.27 2.27 13.78
C PRO A 85 7.14 0.92 14.51
N ASP A 86 8.26 0.29 14.83
CA ASP A 86 8.33 -0.97 15.60
C ASP A 86 7.62 -2.19 14.98
N GLY A 87 7.16 -2.10 13.73
CA GLY A 87 6.55 -3.21 12.98
C GLY A 87 7.46 -4.41 12.70
N GLY A 88 8.75 -4.26 12.99
CA GLY A 88 9.77 -5.29 12.84
C GLY A 88 9.92 -5.80 11.40
N SER A 89 10.66 -6.89 11.25
CA SER A 89 10.90 -7.51 9.94
C SER A 89 9.66 -8.18 9.33
N GLN A 90 8.61 -8.42 10.13
CA GLN A 90 7.37 -9.04 9.62
C GLN A 90 6.60 -8.08 8.71
N PHE A 91 6.40 -6.82 9.11
CA PHE A 91 5.74 -5.84 8.24
C PHE A 91 6.56 -5.53 6.99
N LEU A 92 7.89 -5.50 7.10
CA LEU A 92 8.77 -5.33 5.94
C LEU A 92 8.68 -6.52 4.96
N GLN A 93 8.59 -7.75 5.45
CA GLN A 93 8.39 -8.93 4.59
C GLN A 93 7.03 -8.91 3.90
N GLN A 94 5.98 -8.51 4.60
CA GLN A 94 4.65 -8.35 3.99
C GLN A 94 4.65 -7.24 2.93
N ALA A 95 5.25 -6.08 3.23
CA ALA A 95 5.39 -4.98 2.26
C ALA A 95 6.17 -5.41 1.02
N ARG A 96 7.25 -6.18 1.18
CA ARG A 96 8.00 -6.79 0.07
C ARG A 96 7.08 -7.64 -0.81
N ALA A 97 6.33 -8.56 -0.21
CA ALA A 97 5.43 -9.45 -0.94
C ALA A 97 4.36 -8.66 -1.71
N ASP A 98 3.76 -7.66 -1.05
CA ASP A 98 2.71 -6.82 -1.64
C ASP A 98 3.23 -6.00 -2.83
N TYR A 99 4.41 -5.38 -2.72
CA TYR A 99 5.03 -4.69 -3.85
C TYR A 99 5.37 -5.65 -5.01
N GLN A 100 5.94 -6.82 -4.70
CA GLN A 100 6.31 -7.80 -5.71
C GLN A 100 5.11 -8.36 -6.47
N GLU A 101 3.96 -8.53 -5.82
CA GLU A 101 2.73 -8.99 -6.46
C GLU A 101 2.07 -7.89 -7.31
N ALA A 102 2.12 -6.64 -6.86
CA ALA A 102 1.53 -5.52 -7.59
C ALA A 102 2.34 -5.10 -8.83
N LEU A 103 3.67 -5.24 -8.78
CA LEU A 103 4.58 -4.74 -9.82
C LEU A 103 4.27 -5.24 -11.24
N PRO A 104 4.05 -6.53 -11.51
CA PRO A 104 3.74 -7.01 -12.86
C PRO A 104 2.49 -6.38 -13.47
N ILE A 105 1.47 -6.11 -12.63
CA ILE A 105 0.23 -5.45 -13.05
C ILE A 105 0.51 -3.99 -13.41
N LEU A 106 1.24 -3.29 -12.54
CA LEU A 106 1.57 -1.87 -12.74
C LEU A 106 2.47 -1.69 -13.98
N GLN A 107 3.42 -2.58 -14.21
CA GLN A 107 4.25 -2.56 -15.41
C GLN A 107 3.45 -2.65 -16.71
N GLN A 108 2.27 -3.29 -16.69
CA GLN A 108 1.40 -3.41 -17.85
C GLN A 108 0.38 -2.27 -17.98
N LEU A 109 -0.13 -1.76 -16.84
CA LEU A 109 -1.34 -0.93 -16.81
C LEU A 109 -1.13 0.48 -16.22
N ALA A 110 -0.04 0.73 -15.50
CA ALA A 110 0.26 2.01 -14.85
C ALA A 110 1.22 2.88 -15.69
N THR A 111 1.48 4.10 -15.22
CA THR A 111 2.48 4.97 -15.85
C THR A 111 3.90 4.55 -15.45
N ALA A 112 4.89 4.93 -16.26
CA ALA A 112 6.30 4.64 -15.97
C ALA A 112 6.73 5.26 -14.62
N GLU A 113 6.25 6.46 -14.31
CA GLU A 113 6.52 7.15 -13.04
C GLU A 113 5.92 6.40 -11.84
N GLU A 114 4.70 5.86 -11.99
CA GLU A 114 4.06 5.05 -10.95
C GLU A 114 4.86 3.76 -10.70
N VAL A 115 5.30 3.07 -11.76
CA VAL A 115 6.14 1.87 -11.66
C VAL A 115 7.47 2.19 -10.98
N ALA A 116 8.11 3.31 -11.32
CA ALA A 116 9.36 3.72 -10.72
C ALA A 116 9.23 4.07 -9.23
N ALA A 117 8.15 4.75 -8.84
CA ALA A 117 7.87 5.03 -7.44
C ALA A 117 7.69 3.74 -6.61
N VAL A 118 7.06 2.72 -7.19
CA VAL A 118 6.91 1.41 -6.54
C VAL A 118 8.24 0.66 -6.46
N GLN A 119 9.05 0.67 -7.51
CA GLN A 119 10.40 0.09 -7.50
C GLN A 119 11.31 0.75 -6.46
N MET A 120 11.25 2.09 -6.36
CA MET A 120 11.97 2.84 -5.32
C MET A 120 11.53 2.40 -3.91
N SER A 121 10.22 2.29 -3.68
CA SER A 121 9.68 1.85 -2.38
C SER A 121 10.07 0.41 -2.04
N LEU A 122 10.04 -0.50 -3.03
CA LEU A 122 10.53 -1.87 -2.87
C LEU A 122 12.03 -1.89 -2.53
N GLY A 123 12.84 -1.06 -3.20
CA GLY A 123 14.26 -0.91 -2.90
C GLY A 123 14.52 -0.50 -1.45
N LEU A 124 13.72 0.41 -0.90
CA LEU A 124 13.80 0.83 0.50
C LEU A 124 13.45 -0.31 1.45
N VAL A 125 12.36 -1.05 1.19
CA VAL A 125 11.98 -2.22 2.00
C VAL A 125 13.09 -3.28 2.01
N LEU A 126 13.63 -3.60 0.84
CA LEU A 126 14.72 -4.58 0.70
C LEU A 126 15.97 -4.12 1.47
N GLN A 127 16.32 -2.83 1.42
CA GLN A 127 17.41 -2.27 2.20
C GLN A 127 17.17 -2.43 3.71
N SER A 128 15.96 -2.13 4.18
CA SER A 128 15.58 -2.27 5.61
C SER A 128 15.56 -3.72 6.09
N LEU A 129 15.44 -4.70 5.19
CA LEU A 129 15.48 -6.14 5.50
C LEU A 129 16.92 -6.70 5.63
N VAL A 130 17.94 -5.97 5.15
CA VAL A 130 19.34 -6.42 5.19
C VAL A 130 19.85 -6.70 6.61
N PRO A 131 19.64 -5.83 7.62
CA PRO A 131 20.09 -6.09 9.00
C PRO A 131 19.47 -7.33 9.64
N TYR A 132 18.33 -7.80 9.10
CA TYR A 132 17.64 -9.00 9.56
C TYR A 132 18.06 -10.26 8.80
N ASN A 133 18.99 -10.17 7.84
CA ASN A 133 19.36 -11.24 6.92
C ASN A 133 18.19 -11.78 6.07
N LEU A 134 17.20 -10.93 5.79
CA LEU A 134 15.99 -11.29 5.03
C LEU A 134 15.97 -10.74 3.59
N ALA A 135 17.02 -10.01 3.21
CA ALA A 135 17.30 -9.58 1.86
C ALA A 135 18.80 -9.35 1.69
N ARG A 136 19.31 -9.43 0.46
CA ARG A 136 20.66 -8.99 0.12
C ARG A 136 20.64 -7.54 -0.35
N ILE A 137 21.68 -6.78 -0.01
CA ILE A 137 21.80 -5.38 -0.47
C ILE A 137 21.75 -5.24 -1.99
N THR A 138 22.21 -6.26 -2.73
CA THR A 138 22.14 -6.32 -4.20
C THR A 138 20.70 -6.33 -4.73
N GLU A 139 19.74 -6.88 -3.99
CA GLU A 139 18.32 -6.86 -4.38
C GLU A 139 17.76 -5.44 -4.31
N SER A 140 18.12 -4.67 -3.27
CA SER A 140 17.76 -3.26 -3.12
C SER A 140 18.36 -2.40 -4.24
N ILE A 141 19.66 -2.59 -4.52
CA ILE A 141 20.36 -1.89 -5.62
C ILE A 141 19.68 -2.16 -6.97
N HIS A 142 19.29 -3.41 -7.22
CA HIS A 142 18.58 -3.76 -8.44
C HIS A 142 17.24 -3.02 -8.57
N ALA A 143 16.42 -3.00 -7.52
CA ALA A 143 15.14 -2.28 -7.53
C ALA A 143 15.32 -0.77 -7.79
N TYR A 144 16.33 -0.15 -7.18
CA TYR A 144 16.64 1.26 -7.48
C TYR A 144 17.11 1.49 -8.91
N HIS A 145 17.87 0.55 -9.49
CA HIS A 145 18.22 0.64 -10.91
C HIS A 145 17.00 0.51 -11.83
N GLU A 146 16.06 -0.38 -11.52
CA GLU A 146 14.80 -0.47 -12.27
C GLU A 146 14.01 0.85 -12.18
N ALA A 147 13.96 1.48 -11.00
CA ALA A 147 13.28 2.77 -10.82
C ALA A 147 13.87 3.90 -11.67
N LEU A 148 15.17 3.84 -12.01
CA LEU A 148 15.88 4.87 -12.79
C LEU A 148 15.79 4.65 -14.31
N ARG A 149 15.13 3.59 -14.78
CA ARG A 149 14.99 3.27 -16.21
C ARG A 149 13.79 3.94 -16.90
N VAL A 150 13.14 4.88 -16.20
CA VAL A 150 12.02 5.68 -16.73
C VAL A 150 12.41 6.49 -17.95
#